data_AF-A0A7S0BBZ4-F1
#
_entry.id   AF-A0A7S0BBZ4-F1
#
_cell.length_a   1.000
_cell.length_b   1.000
_cell.length_c   1.000
_cell.angle_alpha   90.00
_cell.angle_beta   90.00
_cell.angle_gamma   90.00
#
_symmetry.space_group_name_H-M   'P 1'
#
loop_
_entity.id
_entity.type
_entity.pdbx_description
1 polymer ?
#
loop_
_entity_poly.entity_id
_entity_poly.type
_entity_poly.pdbx_seq_one_letter_code
_entity_poly.pdbx_strand_id
1 'polypeptide(L)'
;HAAECLVLQRLRGANFNDFTLALTALATRALMLRASDEEGFRQVLALCHHRGSASLQLVSDFRAAERIAQRSVPQLRDQDLVGIMLRHYSNGFARRDRTAETAMLLAPAASYFNHSCAPNACQENSKGLELRFWALEDILAGVPVYISYVDIPRKSSDALSRADGRRAMLQEHYFFHCTCMLCEGPRHGSCTRWARARLCTGEGLCSKRGFLVPQGTSRWCCLCLQMKS
;
A
#
# COMPACT_ATOMS: atom_id res chain seq x y z
N HIS A 1 14.95 -15.02 -9.25
CA HIS A 1 13.90 -16.04 -9.41
C HIS A 1 14.23 -17.39 -8.75
N ALA A 2 15.37 -18.03 -9.04
CA ALA A 2 15.70 -19.36 -8.47
C ALA A 2 15.59 -19.42 -6.93
N ALA A 3 16.16 -18.44 -6.22
CA ALA A 3 16.04 -18.33 -4.77
C ALA A 3 14.59 -18.18 -4.28
N GLU A 4 13.81 -17.30 -4.91
CA GLU A 4 12.38 -17.09 -4.59
C GLU A 4 11.57 -18.36 -4.78
N CYS A 5 11.79 -19.09 -5.88
CA CYS A 5 11.08 -20.32 -6.18
C CYS A 5 11.33 -21.38 -5.10
N LEU A 6 12.59 -21.57 -4.71
CA LEU A 6 12.95 -22.52 -3.66
C LEU A 6 12.32 -22.15 -2.30
N VAL A 7 12.37 -20.87 -1.91
CA VAL A 7 11.73 -20.38 -0.68
C VAL A 7 10.23 -20.62 -0.71
N LEU A 8 9.55 -20.24 -1.80
CA LEU A 8 8.10 -20.38 -1.94
C LEU A 8 7.64 -21.85 -1.91
N GLN A 9 8.36 -22.75 -2.56
CA GLN A 9 8.07 -24.19 -2.50
C GLN A 9 8.09 -24.72 -1.06
N ARG A 10 9.08 -24.29 -0.27
CA ARG A 10 9.23 -24.71 1.13
C ARG A 10 8.16 -24.10 2.03
N LEU A 11 7.84 -22.83 1.85
CA LEU A 11 6.81 -22.15 2.66
C LEU A 11 5.40 -22.68 2.36
N ARG A 12 5.07 -22.99 1.11
CA ARG A 12 3.76 -23.58 0.76
C ARG A 12 3.52 -24.92 1.46
N GLY A 13 4.57 -25.72 1.67
CA GLY A 13 4.48 -26.95 2.47
C GLY A 13 4.24 -26.74 3.96
N ALA A 14 4.36 -25.49 4.45
CA ALA A 14 4.17 -25.11 5.85
C ALA A 14 2.87 -24.30 6.10
N ASN A 15 1.98 -24.21 5.11
CA ASN A 15 0.64 -23.60 5.22
C ASN A 15 0.63 -22.12 5.69
N PHE A 16 1.61 -21.32 5.29
CA PHE A 16 1.52 -19.86 5.46
C PHE A 16 0.44 -19.25 4.55
N ASN A 17 -0.19 -18.16 5.00
CA ASN A 17 -1.10 -17.40 4.15
C ASN A 17 -0.35 -16.74 2.97
N ASP A 18 -1.08 -16.42 1.91
CA ASP A 18 -0.53 -15.84 0.67
C ASP A 18 0.24 -14.54 0.90
N PHE A 19 -0.16 -13.79 1.92
CA PHE A 19 0.46 -12.52 2.25
C PHE A 19 1.88 -12.71 2.83
N THR A 20 2.06 -13.63 3.79
CA THR A 20 3.37 -14.01 4.30
C THR A 20 4.25 -14.63 3.21
N LEU A 21 3.67 -15.43 2.30
CA LEU A 21 4.39 -15.95 1.13
C LEU A 21 4.92 -14.82 0.24
N ALA A 22 4.07 -13.85 -0.10
CA ALA A 22 4.43 -12.72 -0.95
C ALA A 22 5.52 -11.85 -0.31
N LEU A 23 5.38 -11.49 0.97
CA LEU A 23 6.37 -10.67 1.67
C LEU A 23 7.72 -11.38 1.82
N THR A 24 7.73 -12.68 2.08
CA THR A 24 8.98 -13.45 2.18
C THR A 24 9.69 -13.54 0.82
N ALA A 25 8.93 -13.70 -0.27
CA ALA A 25 9.47 -13.70 -1.62
C ALA A 25 10.05 -12.31 -1.99
N LEU A 26 9.35 -11.22 -1.64
CA LEU A 26 9.84 -9.87 -1.86
C LEU A 26 11.09 -9.54 -1.04
N ALA A 27 11.14 -9.97 0.23
CA ALA A 27 12.32 -9.80 1.07
C ALA A 27 13.52 -10.59 0.52
N THR A 28 13.28 -11.82 0.04
CA THR A 28 14.29 -12.62 -0.67
C THR A 28 14.78 -11.89 -1.90
N ARG A 29 13.87 -11.35 -2.73
CA ARG A 29 14.21 -10.59 -3.93
C ARG A 29 15.09 -9.37 -3.61
N ALA A 30 14.69 -8.56 -2.64
CA ALA A 30 15.45 -7.37 -2.23
C ALA A 30 16.89 -7.73 -1.84
N LEU A 31 17.07 -8.80 -1.06
CA LEU A 31 18.40 -9.29 -0.69
C LEU A 31 19.22 -9.79 -1.90
N MET A 32 18.59 -10.50 -2.83
CA MET A 32 19.29 -11.00 -4.02
C MET A 32 19.67 -9.89 -5.00
N LEU A 33 18.89 -8.81 -5.07
CA LEU A 33 19.18 -7.66 -5.94
C LEU A 33 20.24 -6.72 -5.36
N ARG A 34 20.57 -6.82 -4.07
CA ARG A 34 21.55 -5.94 -3.40
C ARG A 34 22.87 -5.81 -4.15
N ALA A 35 23.39 -6.90 -4.71
CA ALA A 35 24.67 -6.89 -5.41
C ALA A 35 24.63 -6.13 -6.74
N SER A 36 23.47 -6.09 -7.41
CA SER A 36 23.26 -5.39 -8.68
C SER A 36 22.65 -3.99 -8.52
N ASP A 37 22.04 -3.71 -7.37
CA ASP A 37 21.36 -2.45 -7.06
C ASP A 37 21.48 -2.13 -5.55
N GLU A 38 22.68 -1.71 -5.16
CA GLU A 38 22.98 -1.38 -3.76
C GLU A 38 22.21 -0.14 -3.30
N GLU A 39 22.07 0.86 -4.18
CA GLU A 39 21.33 2.09 -3.92
C GLU A 39 19.86 1.79 -3.65
N GLY A 40 19.20 1.05 -4.54
CA GLY A 40 17.81 0.63 -4.34
C GLY A 40 17.64 -0.19 -3.07
N PHE A 41 18.56 -1.11 -2.76
CA PHE A 41 18.52 -1.86 -1.51
C PHE A 41 18.64 -0.96 -0.28
N ARG A 42 19.52 0.06 -0.30
CA ARG A 42 19.65 1.03 0.80
C ARG A 42 18.39 1.86 0.98
N GLN A 43 17.75 2.26 -0.12
CA GLN A 43 16.47 2.96 -0.07
C GLN A 43 15.38 2.09 0.55
N VAL A 44 15.33 0.79 0.25
CA VAL A 44 14.43 -0.15 0.94
C VAL A 44 14.73 -0.16 2.43
N LEU A 45 15.99 -0.30 2.84
CA LEU A 45 16.37 -0.32 4.25
C LEU A 45 16.05 0.99 4.99
N ALA A 46 16.02 2.13 4.30
CA ALA A 46 15.65 3.42 4.87
C ALA A 46 14.13 3.55 5.17
N LEU A 47 13.28 2.70 4.59
CA LEU A 47 11.84 2.75 4.84
C LEU A 47 11.48 2.34 6.27
N CYS A 48 10.40 2.93 6.78
CA CYS A 48 9.84 2.60 8.09
C CYS A 48 9.33 1.15 8.11
N HIS A 49 9.45 0.46 9.25
CA HIS A 49 9.06 -0.95 9.37
C HIS A 49 8.29 -1.26 10.65
N HIS A 50 8.04 -0.27 11.52
CA HIS A 50 7.18 -0.38 12.70
C HIS A 50 7.33 -1.64 13.57
N ARG A 51 8.52 -2.26 13.63
CA ARG A 51 8.70 -3.56 14.33
C ARG A 51 8.28 -3.48 15.80
N GLY A 52 8.53 -2.34 16.46
CA GLY A 52 8.13 -2.13 17.86
C GLY A 52 6.63 -1.95 18.07
N SER A 53 5.86 -1.67 17.01
CA SER A 53 4.41 -1.48 17.06
C SER A 53 3.63 -2.65 16.46
N ALA A 54 4.29 -3.51 15.68
CA ALA A 54 3.70 -4.70 15.08
C ALA A 54 3.23 -5.71 16.13
N SER A 55 2.14 -6.44 15.84
CA SER A 55 1.63 -7.47 16.74
C SER A 55 2.62 -8.62 16.90
N LEU A 56 2.65 -9.23 18.09
CA LEU A 56 3.50 -10.38 18.37
C LEU A 56 3.23 -11.55 17.42
N GLN A 57 1.96 -11.76 17.05
CA GLN A 57 1.58 -12.80 16.09
C GLN A 57 2.20 -12.55 14.72
N LEU A 58 2.08 -11.33 14.18
CA LEU A 58 2.65 -10.98 12.88
C LEU A 58 4.18 -11.19 12.85
N VAL A 59 4.87 -10.71 13.89
CA VAL A 59 6.33 -10.88 14.01
C VAL A 59 6.70 -12.37 14.15
N SER A 60 5.90 -13.16 14.86
CA SER A 60 6.11 -14.60 15.01
C SER A 60 5.98 -15.34 13.67
N ASP A 61 4.94 -15.04 12.89
CA ASP A 61 4.71 -15.64 11.58
C ASP A 61 5.86 -15.32 10.62
N PHE A 62 6.33 -14.07 10.61
CA PHE A 62 7.47 -13.65 9.80
C PHE A 62 8.77 -14.32 10.24
N ARG A 63 9.01 -14.48 11.55
CA ARG A 63 10.17 -15.23 12.05
C ARG A 63 10.13 -16.70 11.65
N ALA A 64 8.94 -17.30 11.63
CA ALA A 64 8.79 -18.69 11.18
C ALA A 64 9.11 -18.83 9.68
N ALA A 65 8.61 -17.91 8.85
CA ALA A 65 8.92 -17.88 7.43
C ALA A 65 10.41 -17.61 7.15
N GLU A 66 11.02 -16.67 7.87
CA GLU A 66 12.47 -16.37 7.80
C GLU A 66 13.32 -17.60 8.07
N ARG A 67 13.04 -18.36 9.14
CA ARG A 67 13.79 -19.59 9.46
C ARG A 67 13.74 -20.61 8.33
N ILE A 68 12.60 -20.76 7.68
CA ILE A 68 12.46 -21.66 6.53
C ILE A 68 13.25 -21.13 5.33
N ALA A 69 13.17 -19.83 5.05
CA ALA A 69 13.91 -19.21 3.96
C ALA A 69 15.43 -19.34 4.15
N GLN A 70 15.94 -19.07 5.34
CA GLN A 70 17.36 -19.18 5.70
C GLN A 70 17.92 -20.60 5.58
N ARG A 71 17.11 -21.62 5.89
CA ARG A 71 17.47 -23.04 5.68
C ARG A 71 17.44 -23.44 4.21
N SER A 72 16.64 -22.73 3.40
CA SER A 72 16.43 -23.05 2.00
C SER A 72 17.50 -22.45 1.10
N VAL A 73 17.97 -21.24 1.42
CA VAL A 73 18.91 -20.47 0.57
C VAL A 73 20.09 -19.97 1.40
N PRO A 74 21.32 -20.45 1.17
CA PRO A 74 22.49 -20.10 1.97
C PRO A 74 22.80 -18.60 2.05
N GLN A 75 22.49 -17.83 1.01
CA GLN A 75 22.69 -16.38 0.93
C GLN A 75 21.75 -15.59 1.85
N LEU A 76 20.66 -16.22 2.33
CA LEU A 76 19.71 -15.59 3.25
C LEU A 76 20.11 -15.78 4.72
N ARG A 77 21.08 -16.67 5.02
CA ARG A 77 21.55 -16.91 6.39
C ARG A 77 21.99 -15.62 7.06
N ASP A 78 21.60 -15.49 8.32
CA ASP A 78 21.91 -14.35 9.19
C ASP A 78 21.40 -12.98 8.68
N GLN A 79 20.59 -12.95 7.61
CA GLN A 79 19.94 -11.75 7.13
C GLN A 79 18.62 -11.50 7.90
N ASP A 80 18.31 -10.23 8.17
CA ASP A 80 17.06 -9.81 8.82
C ASP A 80 15.90 -9.71 7.81
N LEU A 81 15.36 -10.85 7.38
CA LEU A 81 14.22 -10.89 6.47
C LEU A 81 12.97 -10.34 7.16
N VAL A 82 12.79 -10.55 8.46
CA VAL A 82 11.68 -9.95 9.21
C VAL A 82 11.65 -8.43 9.05
N GLY A 83 12.82 -7.79 9.09
CA GLY A 83 12.94 -6.34 8.95
C GLY A 83 12.56 -5.86 7.57
N ILE A 84 12.91 -6.63 6.54
CA ILE A 84 12.57 -6.33 5.15
C ILE A 84 11.09 -6.64 4.87
N MET A 85 10.55 -7.74 5.38
CA MET A 85 9.13 -8.09 5.29
C MET A 85 8.24 -7.02 5.91
N LEU A 86 8.61 -6.49 7.08
CA LEU A 86 7.88 -5.40 7.72
C LEU A 86 7.97 -4.07 6.94
N ARG A 87 9.05 -3.83 6.19
CA ARG A 87 9.12 -2.68 5.26
C ARG A 87 8.14 -2.86 4.11
N HIS A 88 8.10 -4.05 3.51
CA HIS A 88 7.09 -4.34 2.49
C HIS A 88 5.66 -4.26 3.03
N TYR A 89 5.44 -4.69 4.27
CA TYR A 89 4.13 -4.61 4.95
C TYR A 89 3.61 -3.16 5.01
N SER A 90 4.43 -2.23 5.47
CA SER A 90 4.00 -0.84 5.70
C SER A 90 4.12 0.08 4.50
N ASN A 91 4.90 -0.30 3.48
CA ASN A 91 5.25 0.58 2.36
C ASN A 91 4.89 0.01 0.99
N GLY A 92 4.32 -1.19 0.95
CA GLY A 92 3.97 -1.89 -0.29
C GLY A 92 2.76 -1.27 -0.99
N PHE A 93 2.83 -1.21 -2.31
CA PHE A 93 1.75 -0.79 -3.18
C PHE A 93 1.12 -2.00 -3.87
N ALA A 94 -0.17 -2.21 -3.63
CA ALA A 94 -0.93 -3.21 -4.36
C ALA A 94 -1.21 -2.74 -5.79
N ARG A 95 -0.71 -3.49 -6.77
CA ARG A 95 -1.10 -3.39 -8.17
C ARG A 95 -2.38 -4.20 -8.37
N ARG A 96 -3.36 -3.58 -9.01
CA ARG A 96 -4.66 -4.21 -9.29
C ARG A 96 -5.01 -4.10 -10.76
N ASP A 97 -5.53 -5.15 -11.37
CA ASP A 97 -6.23 -4.98 -12.64
C ASP A 97 -7.70 -4.56 -12.39
N ARG A 98 -8.57 -4.74 -13.38
CA ARG A 98 -10.00 -4.39 -13.23
C ARG A 98 -10.74 -5.28 -12.21
N THR A 99 -10.17 -6.41 -11.83
CA THR A 99 -10.85 -7.49 -11.10
C THR A 99 -10.17 -7.88 -9.79
N ALA A 100 -8.84 -7.82 -9.69
CA ALA A 100 -8.11 -8.30 -8.53
C ALA A 100 -6.77 -7.58 -8.32
N GLU A 101 -6.18 -7.78 -7.14
CA GLU A 101 -4.76 -7.52 -6.91
C GLU A 101 -3.91 -8.52 -7.69
N THR A 102 -3.03 -8.01 -8.53
CA THR A 102 -2.19 -8.81 -9.44
C THR A 102 -0.73 -8.83 -9.01
N ALA A 103 -0.27 -7.84 -8.24
CA ALA A 103 1.08 -7.82 -7.70
C ALA A 103 1.18 -6.90 -6.47
N MET A 104 2.26 -7.08 -5.71
CA MET A 104 2.72 -6.14 -4.71
C MET A 104 4.05 -5.54 -5.17
N LEU A 105 4.13 -4.22 -5.13
CA LEU A 105 5.29 -3.44 -5.54
C LEU A 105 5.88 -2.74 -4.33
N LEU A 106 7.21 -2.58 -4.31
CA LEU A 106 7.86 -1.65 -3.41
C LEU A 106 8.51 -0.56 -4.24
N ALA A 107 8.15 0.69 -3.97
CA ALA A 107 8.65 1.85 -4.68
C ALA A 107 9.09 2.89 -3.66
N PRO A 108 10.36 2.85 -3.21
CA PRO A 108 10.83 3.68 -2.09
C PRO A 108 10.49 5.16 -2.24
N ALA A 109 10.64 5.74 -3.43
CA ALA A 109 10.29 7.14 -3.70
C ALA A 109 8.79 7.43 -3.45
N ALA A 110 7.89 6.52 -3.84
CA ALA A 110 6.45 6.69 -3.63
C ALA A 110 6.03 6.42 -2.17
N SER A 111 6.79 5.60 -1.44
CA SER A 111 6.51 5.26 -0.04
C SER A 111 6.64 6.45 0.93
N TYR A 112 7.24 7.57 0.49
CA TYR A 112 7.31 8.81 1.28
C TYR A 112 6.02 9.64 1.24
N PHE A 113 5.05 9.34 0.36
CA PHE A 113 3.76 10.01 0.40
C PHE A 113 3.03 9.64 1.69
N ASN A 114 2.74 10.62 2.53
CA ASN A 114 1.96 10.41 3.74
C ASN A 114 0.48 10.21 3.42
N HIS A 115 -0.24 9.70 4.42
CA HIS A 115 -1.68 9.50 4.32
C HIS A 115 -2.49 10.77 4.57
N SER A 116 -3.54 10.97 3.77
CA SER A 116 -4.74 11.74 4.15
C SER A 116 -5.98 11.00 3.66
N CYS A 117 -7.06 10.99 4.45
CA CYS A 117 -8.36 10.50 3.96
C CYS A 117 -8.99 11.46 2.93
N ALA A 118 -8.57 12.73 2.93
CA ALA A 118 -8.80 13.69 1.87
C ALA A 118 -7.46 13.98 1.15
N PRO A 119 -6.97 13.04 0.31
CA PRO A 119 -5.72 13.24 -0.40
C PRO A 119 -5.82 14.35 -1.44
N ASN A 120 -4.68 14.95 -1.77
CA ASN A 120 -4.51 15.87 -2.90
C ASN A 120 -3.83 15.18 -4.11
N ALA A 121 -3.44 13.91 -3.99
CA ALA A 121 -2.99 13.08 -5.10
C ALA A 121 -3.59 11.66 -5.06
N CYS A 122 -3.71 11.02 -6.22
CA CYS A 122 -4.16 9.63 -6.33
C CYS A 122 -3.24 8.80 -7.21
N GLN A 123 -3.17 7.51 -6.92
CA GLN A 123 -2.52 6.53 -7.79
C GLN A 123 -3.41 6.24 -9.02
N GLU A 124 -2.81 6.27 -10.22
CA GLU A 124 -3.43 5.81 -11.46
C GLU A 124 -3.41 4.28 -11.55
N ASN A 125 -4.39 3.71 -12.24
CA ASN A 125 -4.31 2.35 -12.78
C ASN A 125 -3.41 2.28 -14.04
N SER A 126 -2.10 2.42 -13.85
CA SER A 126 -1.08 2.35 -14.90
C SER A 126 -0.92 0.94 -15.48
N LYS A 127 -0.65 0.79 -16.79
CA LYS A 127 -0.28 -0.53 -17.35
C LYS A 127 1.16 -0.88 -16.97
N GLY A 128 1.41 -2.13 -16.57
CA GLY A 128 2.75 -2.61 -16.19
C GLY A 128 3.08 -2.44 -14.69
N LEU A 129 4.38 -2.28 -14.39
CA LEU A 129 4.95 -2.17 -13.04
C LEU A 129 5.26 -0.72 -12.61
N GLU A 130 4.99 0.25 -13.49
CA GLU A 130 5.18 1.67 -13.19
C GLU A 130 4.08 2.17 -12.23
N LEU A 131 4.44 2.95 -11.21
CA LEU A 131 3.46 3.66 -10.39
C LEU A 131 3.34 5.09 -10.89
N ARG A 132 2.12 5.51 -11.24
CA ARG A 132 1.82 6.89 -11.62
C ARG A 132 0.87 7.52 -10.62
N PHE A 133 1.10 8.79 -10.36
CA PHE A 133 0.28 9.58 -9.45
C PHE A 133 -0.19 10.85 -10.16
N TRP A 134 -1.44 11.23 -9.90
CA TRP A 134 -2.05 12.45 -10.43
C TRP A 134 -2.43 13.36 -9.26
N ALA A 135 -2.13 14.65 -9.40
CA ALA A 135 -2.70 15.65 -8.53
C ALA A 135 -4.21 15.75 -8.76
N LEU A 136 -4.98 15.86 -7.68
CA LEU A 136 -6.44 16.02 -7.70
C LEU A 136 -6.89 17.48 -7.71
N GLU A 137 -5.93 18.37 -7.51
CA GLU A 137 -6.04 19.82 -7.44
C GLU A 137 -4.64 20.42 -7.56
N ASP A 138 -4.55 21.74 -7.72
CA ASP A 138 -3.26 22.43 -7.76
C ASP A 138 -2.55 22.29 -6.41
N ILE A 139 -1.28 21.84 -6.45
CA ILE A 139 -0.45 21.68 -5.26
C ILE A 139 0.64 22.74 -5.29
N LEU A 140 0.57 23.69 -4.37
CA LEU A 140 1.55 24.77 -4.26
C LEU A 140 2.90 24.26 -3.76
N ALA A 141 3.98 24.95 -4.13
CA ALA A 141 5.32 24.62 -3.64
C ALA A 141 5.37 24.63 -2.10
N GLY A 142 6.01 23.61 -1.52
CA GLY A 142 6.11 23.44 -0.07
C GLY A 142 4.89 22.78 0.59
N VAL A 143 3.77 22.59 -0.13
CA VAL A 143 2.62 21.84 0.39
C VAL A 143 2.90 20.34 0.29
N PRO A 144 2.74 19.55 1.38
CA PRO A 144 2.93 18.11 1.33
C PRO A 144 1.93 17.43 0.38
N VAL A 145 2.41 16.40 -0.31
CA VAL A 145 1.58 15.53 -1.16
C VAL A 145 1.08 14.35 -0.33
N TYR A 146 -0.23 14.16 -0.32
CA TYR A 146 -0.90 13.08 0.40
C TYR A 146 -1.64 12.15 -0.54
N ILE A 147 -1.54 10.85 -0.28
CA ILE A 147 -2.35 9.81 -0.91
C ILE A 147 -3.27 9.14 0.12
N SER A 148 -4.30 8.42 -0.34
CA SER A 148 -5.09 7.58 0.57
C SER A 148 -4.52 6.17 0.62
N TYR A 149 -4.18 5.69 1.83
CA TYR A 149 -3.78 4.30 2.07
C TYR A 149 -5.01 3.38 2.17
N VAL A 150 -6.18 3.96 2.41
CA VAL A 150 -7.44 3.26 2.64
C VAL A 150 -8.45 3.56 1.54
N ASP A 151 -9.42 2.68 1.38
CA ASP A 151 -10.61 2.93 0.56
C ASP A 151 -11.47 4.03 1.19
N ILE A 152 -11.93 4.98 0.38
CA ILE A 152 -12.84 6.04 0.83
C ILE A 152 -14.22 5.75 0.22
N PRO A 153 -15.15 5.10 0.94
CA PRO A 153 -16.40 4.66 0.34
C PRO A 153 -17.42 5.80 0.16
N ARG A 154 -18.20 5.74 -0.93
CA ARG A 154 -19.35 6.63 -1.19
C ARG A 154 -20.61 6.27 -0.39
N LYS A 155 -20.71 5.03 0.13
CA LYS A 155 -21.88 4.53 0.86
C LYS A 155 -21.67 4.70 2.37
N SER A 156 -22.66 5.27 3.05
CA SER A 156 -22.63 5.49 4.51
C SER A 156 -22.71 4.20 5.33
N SER A 157 -23.15 3.09 4.74
CA SER A 157 -23.19 1.79 5.38
C SER A 157 -21.82 1.11 5.46
N ASP A 158 -20.82 1.59 4.72
CA ASP A 158 -19.46 1.05 4.77
C ASP A 158 -18.75 1.56 6.02
N ALA A 159 -18.08 0.67 6.76
CA ALA A 159 -17.37 1.02 8.00
C ALA A 159 -16.30 2.08 7.78
N LEU A 160 -15.60 2.05 6.63
CA LEU A 160 -14.59 3.04 6.26
C LEU A 160 -15.20 4.40 5.90
N SER A 161 -16.53 4.50 5.80
CA SER A 161 -17.19 5.79 5.65
C SER A 161 -17.04 6.65 6.90
N ARG A 162 -16.80 6.03 8.07
CA ARG A 162 -16.65 6.65 9.39
C ARG A 162 -15.18 6.84 9.77
N ALA A 163 -14.89 7.90 10.54
CA ALA A 163 -13.53 8.19 10.99
C ALA A 163 -12.93 7.06 11.83
N ASP A 164 -13.70 6.49 12.77
CA ASP A 164 -13.22 5.42 13.64
C ASP A 164 -12.87 4.15 12.85
N GLY A 165 -13.66 3.82 11.82
CA GLY A 165 -13.36 2.69 10.94
C GLY A 165 -12.06 2.88 10.15
N ARG A 166 -11.84 4.08 9.60
CA ARG A 166 -10.56 4.41 8.92
C ARG A 166 -9.39 4.39 9.90
N ARG A 167 -9.55 4.96 11.09
CA ARG A 167 -8.51 5.01 12.13
C ARG A 167 -8.16 3.62 12.64
N ALA A 168 -9.13 2.74 12.84
CA ALA A 168 -8.88 1.36 13.24
C ALA A 168 -8.01 0.64 12.20
N MET A 169 -8.39 0.74 10.91
CA MET A 169 -7.62 0.16 9.81
C MET A 169 -6.20 0.74 9.70
N LEU A 170 -6.06 2.08 9.81
CA LEU A 170 -4.75 2.74 9.78
C LEU A 170 -3.89 2.39 10.99
N GLN A 171 -4.48 2.26 12.16
CA GLN A 171 -3.78 1.85 13.38
C GLN A 171 -3.30 0.40 13.27
N GLU A 172 -4.12 -0.49 12.71
CA GLU A 172 -3.80 -1.91 12.54
C GLU A 172 -2.67 -2.14 11.53
N HIS A 173 -2.70 -1.44 10.39
CA HIS A 173 -1.77 -1.71 9.28
C HIS A 173 -0.61 -0.71 9.16
N TYR A 174 -0.78 0.52 9.65
CA TYR A 174 0.20 1.61 9.50
C TYR A 174 0.59 2.26 10.84
N PHE A 175 0.03 1.81 11.96
CA PHE A 175 0.48 2.14 13.32
C PHE A 175 0.44 3.63 13.67
N PHE A 176 -0.49 4.39 13.10
CA PHE A 176 -0.68 5.81 13.41
C PHE A 176 -2.15 6.20 13.52
N HIS A 177 -2.38 7.32 14.21
CA HIS A 177 -3.70 7.94 14.35
C HIS A 177 -3.88 9.07 13.32
N CYS A 178 -4.86 8.94 12.42
CA CYS A 178 -5.11 9.96 11.40
C CYS A 178 -5.87 11.17 11.96
N THR A 179 -5.28 12.35 11.73
CA THR A 179 -5.77 13.67 12.16
C THR A 179 -6.20 14.57 10.98
N CYS A 180 -6.36 14.01 9.78
CA CYS A 180 -6.75 14.80 8.61
C CYS A 180 -8.15 15.42 8.78
N MET A 181 -8.48 16.41 7.93
CA MET A 181 -9.76 17.14 8.00
C MET A 181 -11.02 16.26 7.92
N LEU A 182 -10.97 15.07 7.30
CA LEU A 182 -12.12 14.14 7.28
C LEU A 182 -12.26 13.34 8.58
N CYS A 183 -11.18 13.17 9.32
CA CYS A 183 -11.18 12.47 10.60
C CYS A 183 -11.47 13.42 11.77
N GLU A 184 -11.05 14.69 11.70
CA GLU A 184 -11.23 15.68 12.78
C GLU A 184 -12.29 16.74 12.51
N GLY A 185 -12.71 16.97 11.26
CA GLY A 185 -13.57 18.09 10.92
C GLY A 185 -14.95 18.07 11.60
N PRO A 186 -15.64 19.23 11.67
CA PRO A 186 -16.85 19.47 12.47
C PRO A 186 -18.10 18.65 12.05
N ARG A 187 -18.02 17.87 10.97
CA ARG A 187 -19.00 16.83 10.61
C ARG A 187 -18.43 15.45 10.94
N HIS A 188 -17.95 15.29 12.18
CA HIS A 188 -17.13 14.17 12.65
C HIS A 188 -17.59 12.82 12.07
N GLY A 189 -16.76 12.25 11.19
CA GLY A 189 -16.87 10.86 10.82
C GLY A 189 -17.09 10.58 9.34
N SER A 190 -18.07 11.21 8.68
CA SER A 190 -18.56 10.73 7.38
C SER A 190 -17.81 11.33 6.18
N CYS A 191 -17.09 10.49 5.43
CA CYS A 191 -16.48 10.91 4.17
C CYS A 191 -17.48 10.99 3.00
N THR A 192 -18.75 10.61 3.18
CA THR A 192 -19.73 10.44 2.08
C THR A 192 -19.85 11.69 1.20
N ARG A 193 -19.98 12.89 1.77
CA ARG A 193 -20.08 14.13 0.98
C ARG A 193 -18.80 14.41 0.20
N TRP A 194 -17.65 14.23 0.84
CA TRP A 194 -16.34 14.41 0.21
C TRP A 194 -16.13 13.41 -0.93
N ALA A 195 -16.40 12.13 -0.66
CA ALA A 195 -16.35 11.02 -1.60
C ALA A 195 -17.26 11.26 -2.81
N ARG A 196 -18.48 11.77 -2.61
CA ARG A 196 -19.43 12.05 -3.69
C ARG A 196 -18.90 13.05 -4.72
N ALA A 197 -18.12 14.03 -4.27
CA ALA A 197 -17.56 15.08 -5.13
C ALA A 197 -16.24 14.70 -5.81
N ARG A 198 -15.47 13.78 -5.21
CA ARG A 198 -14.10 13.46 -5.66
C ARG A 198 -13.93 12.07 -6.26
N LEU A 199 -14.86 11.15 -6.02
CA LEU A 199 -14.80 9.78 -6.53
C LEU A 199 -15.72 9.55 -7.72
N CYS A 200 -15.37 8.54 -8.51
CA CYS A 200 -16.12 8.02 -9.62
C CYS A 200 -17.47 7.46 -9.14
N THR A 201 -18.49 7.66 -9.97
CA THR A 201 -19.84 7.12 -9.78
C THR A 201 -19.99 5.67 -10.26
N GLY A 202 -18.95 5.12 -10.90
CA GLY A 202 -18.92 3.71 -11.31
C GLY A 202 -18.95 2.76 -10.12
N GLU A 203 -19.25 1.49 -10.39
CA GLU A 203 -19.43 0.47 -9.35
C GLU A 203 -18.10 -0.17 -8.89
N GLY A 204 -18.21 -1.05 -7.90
CA GLY A 204 -17.07 -1.77 -7.33
C GLY A 204 -15.99 -0.83 -6.80
N LEU A 205 -14.73 -1.10 -7.16
CA LEU A 205 -13.57 -0.31 -6.72
C LEU A 205 -13.59 1.14 -7.21
N CYS A 206 -14.27 1.46 -8.32
CA CYS A 206 -14.39 2.86 -8.77
C CYS A 206 -15.08 3.73 -7.72
N SER A 207 -16.10 3.20 -7.05
CA SER A 207 -16.86 3.92 -6.01
C SER A 207 -16.09 4.18 -4.72
N LYS A 208 -14.87 3.61 -4.57
CA LYS A 208 -14.06 3.70 -3.35
C LYS A 208 -12.64 4.23 -3.57
N ARG A 209 -12.06 4.00 -4.75
CA ARG A 209 -10.67 4.36 -5.11
C ARG A 209 -10.54 5.11 -6.43
N GLY A 210 -11.58 5.13 -7.26
CA GLY A 210 -11.53 5.82 -8.55
C GLY A 210 -11.67 7.33 -8.37
N PHE A 211 -10.57 8.05 -8.19
CA PHE A 211 -10.61 9.51 -8.08
C PHE A 211 -10.85 10.18 -9.44
N LEU A 212 -11.56 11.30 -9.41
CA LEU A 212 -11.81 12.16 -10.57
C LEU A 212 -10.65 13.15 -10.73
N VAL A 213 -9.75 12.85 -11.65
CA VAL A 213 -8.58 13.68 -11.98
C VAL A 213 -9.00 14.78 -12.98
N PRO A 214 -8.72 16.06 -12.70
CA PRO A 214 -9.00 17.14 -13.65
C PRO A 214 -8.05 17.06 -14.85
N GLN A 215 -8.60 17.16 -16.06
CA GLN A 215 -7.87 17.27 -17.32
C GLN A 215 -8.57 18.30 -18.23
N GLY A 216 -8.04 19.53 -18.27
CA GLY A 216 -8.70 20.65 -18.94
C GLY A 216 -10.06 20.96 -18.30
N THR A 217 -11.11 21.00 -19.12
CA THR A 217 -12.50 21.23 -18.66
C THR A 217 -13.21 19.94 -18.21
N SER A 218 -12.56 18.79 -18.31
CA SER A 218 -13.16 17.47 -18.04
C SER A 218 -12.54 16.80 -16.83
N ARG A 219 -13.23 15.80 -16.28
CA ARG A 219 -12.71 14.94 -15.20
C ARG A 219 -12.71 13.49 -15.62
N TRP A 220 -11.62 12.79 -15.33
CA TRP A 220 -11.42 11.39 -15.70
C TRP A 220 -11.18 10.54 -14.46
N CYS A 221 -11.80 9.36 -14.40
CA CYS A 221 -11.55 8.43 -13.31
C CYS A 221 -10.16 7.79 -13.44
N CYS A 222 -9.32 7.87 -12.40
CA CYS A 222 -7.97 7.28 -12.39
C CYS A 222 -7.95 5.74 -12.44
N LEU A 223 -9.10 5.08 -12.29
CA LEU A 223 -9.23 3.62 -12.27
C LEU A 223 -9.85 3.05 -13.56
N CYS A 224 -11.04 3.52 -13.95
CA CYS A 224 -11.72 3.04 -15.16
C CYS A 224 -11.38 3.84 -16.42
N LEU A 225 -10.67 4.96 -16.28
CA LEU A 225 -10.25 5.82 -17.40
C LEU A 225 -11.44 6.33 -18.23
N GLN A 226 -12.61 6.50 -17.60
CA GLN A 226 -13.78 7.10 -18.23
C GLN A 226 -13.94 8.54 -17.76
N MET A 227 -14.33 9.40 -18.70
CA MET A 227 -14.78 10.76 -18.41
C MET A 227 -16.05 10.72 -17.54
N LYS A 228 -16.13 11.62 -16.57
CA LYS A 228 -17.28 11.80 -15.69
C LYS A 228 -17.65 13.29 -15.66
N SER A 229 -18.95 13.57 -15.70
CA SER A 229 -19.55 14.90 -15.53
C SER A 229 -19.62 15.28 -14.06
#